data_AF-A0AAV5MF41-F1
#
_entry.id   AF-A0AAV5MF41-F1
#
_cell.length_a   1.000
_cell.length_b   1.000
_cell.length_c   1.000
_cell.angle_alpha   90.00
_cell.angle_beta   90.00
_cell.angle_gamma   90.00
#
_symmetry.space_group_name_H-M   'P 1'
#
loop_
_entity.id
_entity.type
_entity.pdbx_description
1 polymer ?
#
loop_
_entity_poly.entity_id
_entity_poly.type
_entity_poly.pdbx_seq_one_letter_code
_entity_poly.pdbx_strand_id
1 'polypeptide(L)'
;MGGNDNCLPLFETRPTKGRILFQLYVATIFVGISFICVYRVRWFPERGSWTERWTWVGLSVAELWFTLYWLLTVVVRWNPVRRFTFKDRLSCRYDDKALPGVDIFVCTADPVMEPPTMVINTVLSMMAYDYPPEKLSVYLSDDGGSDLIFYALLEAAHFSKEWLPFCRKFKVEPRSPEAYFRTAATNPPSHDSFMTKDWLMIKGKVGKKVSYPTKRTVQSTWFPEGS
;
A
#
# COMPACT_ATOMS: atom_id res chain seq x y z
N MET A 1 -5.79 -23.36 32.35
CA MET A 1 -6.32 -22.00 32.53
C MET A 1 -6.75 -21.51 31.16
N GLY A 2 -8.02 -21.65 30.77
CA GLY A 2 -8.43 -21.45 29.37
C GLY A 2 -9.93 -21.18 29.24
N GLY A 3 -10.41 -20.14 29.93
CA GLY A 3 -11.85 -19.86 30.02
C GLY A 3 -12.29 -18.45 29.66
N ASN A 4 -11.38 -17.49 29.43
CA ASN A 4 -11.77 -16.07 29.33
C ASN A 4 -11.35 -15.35 28.03
N ASP A 5 -10.48 -15.94 27.21
CA ASP A 5 -9.95 -15.29 25.99
C ASP A 5 -10.96 -15.33 24.82
N ASN A 6 -11.93 -16.24 24.89
CA ASN A 6 -13.00 -16.37 23.89
C ASN A 6 -13.99 -15.20 23.86
N CYS A 7 -13.96 -14.28 24.84
CA CYS A 7 -14.91 -13.17 24.94
C CYS A 7 -14.35 -11.80 24.48
N LEU A 8 -13.04 -11.71 24.18
CA LEU A 8 -12.44 -10.42 23.81
C LEU A 8 -12.76 -10.02 22.36
N PRO A 9 -12.98 -8.73 22.05
CA PRO A 9 -13.24 -8.30 20.69
C PRO A 9 -11.98 -8.44 19.82
N LEU A 10 -12.15 -8.93 18.58
CA LEU A 10 -11.07 -9.04 17.58
C LEU A 10 -10.68 -7.67 17.02
N PHE A 11 -11.64 -6.74 17.03
CA PHE A 11 -11.49 -5.38 16.54
C PHE A 11 -11.87 -4.41 17.65
N GLU A 12 -11.04 -3.41 17.89
CA GLU A 12 -11.37 -2.33 18.80
C GLU A 12 -11.36 -1.01 18.06
N THR A 13 -12.44 -0.26 18.24
CA THR A 13 -12.62 1.04 17.62
C THR A 13 -12.39 2.10 18.67
N ARG A 14 -11.26 2.83 18.57
CA ARG A 14 -10.94 3.91 19.53
C ARG A 14 -11.15 5.28 18.90
N PRO A 15 -11.78 6.23 19.62
CA PRO A 15 -11.84 7.60 19.17
C PRO A 15 -10.43 8.21 19.18
N THR A 16 -10.09 8.94 18.12
CA THR A 16 -8.80 9.64 18.04
C THR A 16 -8.73 10.74 19.10
N LYS A 17 -7.59 10.83 19.81
CA LYS A 17 -7.28 11.95 20.72
C LYS A 17 -7.07 13.24 19.92
N GLY A 18 -7.50 14.39 20.44
CA GLY A 18 -7.32 15.70 19.77
C GLY A 18 -8.55 16.25 19.03
N ARG A 19 -9.74 15.64 19.21
CA ARG A 19 -11.00 16.14 18.63
C ARG A 19 -11.31 17.59 18.99
N ILE A 20 -11.05 17.97 20.24
CA ILE A 20 -11.30 19.33 20.73
C ILE A 20 -10.45 20.34 19.94
N LEU A 21 -9.16 20.05 19.71
CA LEU A 21 -8.29 20.93 18.92
C LEU A 21 -8.79 21.06 17.47
N PHE A 22 -9.24 19.97 16.86
CA PHE A 22 -9.84 20.00 15.53
C PHE A 22 -11.15 20.81 15.49
N GLN A 23 -12.02 20.64 16.49
CA GLN A 23 -13.27 21.42 16.59
C GLN A 23 -13.01 22.91 16.76
N LEU A 24 -12.02 23.30 17.58
CA LEU A 24 -11.61 24.69 17.72
C LEU A 24 -11.06 25.26 16.41
N TYR A 25 -10.21 24.50 15.70
CA TYR A 25 -9.73 24.88 14.37
C TYR A 25 -10.86 25.05 13.35
N VAL A 26 -11.84 24.14 13.34
CA VAL A 26 -13.01 24.25 12.45
C VAL A 26 -13.83 25.49 12.80
N ALA A 27 -14.02 25.78 14.09
CA ALA A 27 -14.77 26.95 14.54
C ALA A 27 -14.11 28.28 14.12
N THR A 28 -12.77 28.39 14.21
CA THR A 28 -12.08 29.62 13.80
C THR A 28 -12.20 29.86 12.29
N ILE A 29 -12.07 28.82 11.48
CA ILE A 29 -12.24 28.92 10.02
C ILE A 29 -13.69 29.24 9.65
N PHE A 30 -14.69 28.63 10.33
CA PHE A 30 -16.10 28.92 10.12
C PHE A 30 -16.44 30.39 10.38
N VAL A 31 -15.88 30.96 11.45
CA VAL A 31 -16.02 32.39 11.77
C VAL A 31 -15.39 33.26 10.66
N GLY A 32 -14.21 32.90 10.17
CA GLY A 32 -13.57 33.59 9.05
C GLY A 32 -14.40 33.58 7.76
N ILE A 33 -14.94 32.42 7.39
CA ILE A 33 -15.85 32.27 6.23
C ILE A 33 -17.10 33.13 6.43
N SER A 34 -17.69 33.10 7.62
CA SER A 34 -18.88 33.91 7.95
C SER A 34 -18.62 35.41 7.78
N PHE A 35 -17.46 35.90 8.23
CA PHE A 35 -17.07 37.30 8.01
C PHE A 35 -16.92 37.65 6.53
N ILE A 36 -16.33 36.76 5.73
CA ILE A 36 -16.20 36.98 4.27
C ILE A 36 -17.58 37.04 3.62
N CYS A 37 -18.49 36.12 3.94
CA CYS A 37 -19.85 36.13 3.41
C CYS A 37 -20.60 37.41 3.81
N VAL A 38 -20.52 37.84 5.08
CA VAL A 38 -21.14 39.09 5.55
C VAL A 38 -20.54 40.31 4.85
N TYR A 39 -19.22 40.36 4.67
CA TYR A 39 -18.55 41.43 3.94
C TYR A 39 -19.05 41.51 2.49
N ARG A 40 -19.14 40.38 1.79
CA ARG A 40 -19.62 40.29 0.40
C ARG A 40 -21.05 40.78 0.21
N VAL A 41 -21.93 40.46 1.17
CA VAL A 41 -23.34 40.88 1.15
C VAL A 41 -23.46 42.37 1.52
N ARG A 42 -22.73 42.84 2.53
CA ARG A 42 -22.84 44.22 3.03
C ARG A 42 -22.23 45.27 2.09
N TRP A 43 -21.16 44.90 1.37
CA TRP A 43 -20.47 45.80 0.43
C TRP A 43 -20.84 45.53 -1.03
N PHE A 44 -22.08 45.10 -1.27
CA PHE A 44 -22.55 44.88 -2.63
C PHE A 44 -22.55 46.20 -3.43
N PRO A 45 -21.87 46.26 -4.60
CA PRO A 45 -21.73 47.50 -5.36
C PRO A 45 -23.05 47.89 -6.05
N GLU A 46 -23.87 48.70 -5.39
CA GLU A 46 -25.13 49.21 -5.93
C GLU A 46 -24.94 50.25 -7.05
N ARG A 47 -23.80 50.95 -7.13
CA ARG A 47 -23.55 52.04 -8.11
C ARG A 47 -22.44 51.77 -9.14
N GLY A 48 -21.95 50.52 -9.25
CA GLY A 48 -20.90 50.14 -10.21
C GLY A 48 -21.38 49.86 -11.63
N SER A 49 -20.46 49.83 -12.60
CA SER A 49 -20.76 49.46 -13.99
C SER A 49 -21.23 47.99 -14.09
N TRP A 50 -21.89 47.61 -15.20
CA TRP A 50 -22.39 46.24 -15.39
C TRP A 50 -21.29 45.18 -15.21
N THR A 51 -20.08 45.43 -15.74
CA THR A 51 -18.95 44.52 -15.63
C THR A 51 -18.48 44.31 -14.19
N GLU A 52 -18.45 45.36 -13.38
CA GLU A 52 -18.08 45.30 -11.95
C GLU A 52 -19.08 44.48 -11.12
N ARG A 53 -20.37 44.52 -11.48
CA ARG A 53 -21.39 43.70 -10.82
C ARG A 53 -21.23 42.23 -11.14
N TRP A 54 -21.01 41.88 -12.42
CA TRP A 54 -20.82 40.49 -12.82
C TRP A 54 -19.53 39.89 -12.26
N THR A 55 -18.44 40.65 -12.17
CA THR A 55 -17.21 40.19 -11.53
C THR A 55 -17.42 39.97 -10.02
N TRP A 56 -18.16 40.86 -9.35
CA TRP A 56 -18.50 40.68 -7.93
C TRP A 56 -19.37 39.44 -7.69
N VAL A 57 -20.37 39.20 -8.54
CA VAL A 57 -21.23 38.00 -8.47
C VAL A 57 -20.42 36.73 -8.76
N GLY A 58 -19.61 36.72 -9.81
CA GLY A 58 -18.76 35.57 -10.14
C GLY A 58 -17.80 35.20 -9.02
N LEU A 59 -17.17 36.21 -8.40
CA LEU A 59 -16.29 36.00 -7.25
C LEU A 59 -17.05 35.50 -6.02
N SER A 60 -18.26 36.01 -5.78
CA SER A 60 -19.13 35.54 -4.68
C SER A 60 -19.57 34.08 -4.87
N VAL A 61 -19.87 33.67 -6.11
CA VAL A 61 -20.22 32.28 -6.45
C VAL A 61 -19.02 31.35 -6.25
N ALA A 62 -17.82 31.77 -6.65
CA ALA A 62 -16.59 31.01 -6.41
C ALA A 62 -16.32 30.81 -4.90
N GLU A 63 -16.48 31.86 -4.09
CA GLU A 63 -16.33 31.79 -2.63
C GLU A 63 -17.38 30.90 -1.97
N LEU A 64 -18.63 30.92 -2.45
CA LEU A 64 -19.68 30.00 -1.99
C LEU A 64 -19.32 28.55 -2.31
N TRP A 65 -18.80 28.28 -3.52
CA TRP A 65 -18.34 26.95 -3.91
C TRP A 65 -17.20 26.44 -3.02
N PHE A 66 -16.19 27.28 -2.76
CA PHE A 66 -15.11 26.92 -1.83
C PHE A 66 -15.60 26.70 -0.40
N THR A 67 -16.57 27.49 0.06
CA THR A 67 -17.22 27.32 1.36
C THR A 67 -17.95 25.98 1.45
N LEU A 68 -18.69 25.61 0.41
CA LEU A 68 -19.38 24.33 0.32
C LEU A 68 -18.38 23.16 0.33
N TYR A 69 -17.31 23.25 -0.47
CA TYR A 69 -16.25 22.25 -0.49
C TYR A 69 -15.59 22.08 0.89
N TRP A 70 -15.31 23.19 1.57
CA TRP A 70 -14.76 23.18 2.92
C TRP A 70 -15.72 22.52 3.92
N LEU A 71 -17.01 22.87 3.87
CA LEU A 71 -18.05 22.28 4.72
C LEU A 71 -18.13 20.76 4.53
N LEU A 72 -18.18 20.28 3.29
CA LEU A 72 -18.18 18.84 2.98
C LEU A 72 -16.93 18.14 3.53
N THR A 73 -15.77 18.77 3.41
CA THR A 73 -14.50 18.25 3.94
C THR A 73 -14.52 18.13 5.47
N VAL A 74 -15.09 19.12 6.17
CA VAL A 74 -15.26 19.10 7.63
C VAL A 74 -16.20 18.00 8.07
N VAL A 75 -17.33 17.81 7.38
CA VAL A 75 -18.30 16.75 7.69
C VAL A 75 -17.65 15.37 7.59
N VAL A 76 -16.90 15.09 6.51
CA VAL A 76 -16.19 13.80 6.34
C VAL A 76 -15.14 13.59 7.44
N ARG A 77 -14.51 14.66 7.93
CA ARG A 77 -13.45 14.58 8.95
C ARG A 77 -13.96 14.75 10.38
N TRP A 78 -15.26 14.91 10.60
CA TRP A 78 -15.82 15.27 11.91
C TRP A 78 -15.57 14.23 12.99
N ASN A 79 -15.63 12.94 12.62
CA ASN A 79 -15.48 11.83 13.56
C ASN A 79 -14.38 10.86 13.10
N PRO A 80 -13.09 11.23 13.28
CA PRO A 80 -12.00 10.32 12.94
C PRO A 80 -11.98 9.17 13.94
N VAL A 81 -11.94 7.97 13.40
CA VAL A 81 -12.02 6.70 14.13
C VAL A 81 -10.81 5.85 13.77
N ARG A 82 -10.08 5.34 14.77
CA ARG A 82 -8.99 4.38 14.56
C ARG A 82 -9.48 2.98 14.90
N ARG A 83 -9.23 2.03 14.00
CA ARG A 83 -9.53 0.61 14.19
C ARG A 83 -8.24 -0.14 14.48
N PHE A 84 -8.22 -0.87 15.58
CA PHE A 84 -7.13 -1.74 16.00
C PHE A 84 -7.53 -3.19 15.76
N THR A 85 -6.58 -3.99 15.27
CA THR A 85 -6.74 -5.41 14.98
C THR A 85 -5.85 -6.22 15.92
N PHE A 86 -6.38 -7.30 16.51
CA PHE A 86 -5.64 -8.16 17.45
C PHE A 86 -5.44 -9.55 16.86
N LYS A 87 -4.28 -9.79 16.26
CA LYS A 87 -3.95 -11.08 15.61
C LYS A 87 -3.86 -12.22 16.63
N ASP A 88 -3.31 -11.98 17.81
CA ASP A 88 -3.18 -13.01 18.86
C ASP A 88 -4.53 -13.54 19.35
N ARG A 89 -5.56 -12.67 19.38
CA ARG A 89 -6.92 -13.07 19.73
C ARG A 89 -7.58 -13.86 18.60
N LEU A 90 -7.22 -13.56 17.35
CA LEU A 90 -7.72 -14.29 16.19
C LEU A 90 -7.18 -15.72 16.19
N SER A 91 -5.87 -15.91 16.38
CA SER A 91 -5.24 -17.23 16.42
C SER A 91 -5.64 -18.04 17.67
N CYS A 92 -5.94 -17.39 18.79
CA CYS A 92 -6.47 -18.07 19.98
C CYS A 92 -7.91 -18.58 19.79
N ARG A 93 -8.74 -17.83 19.05
CA ARG A 93 -10.16 -18.17 18.84
C ARG A 93 -10.40 -19.13 17.68
N TYR A 94 -9.64 -18.96 16.60
CA TYR A 94 -9.77 -19.74 15.38
C TYR A 94 -8.45 -20.43 15.10
N ASP A 95 -8.47 -21.75 15.04
CA ASP A 95 -7.38 -22.52 14.45
C ASP A 95 -7.22 -22.16 12.97
N ASP A 96 -6.02 -22.38 12.44
CA ASP A 96 -5.69 -22.18 11.02
C ASP A 96 -6.68 -22.88 10.06
N LYS A 97 -7.31 -23.96 10.50
CA LYS A 97 -8.33 -24.70 9.76
C LYS A 97 -9.67 -23.97 9.63
N ALA A 98 -9.99 -23.04 10.51
CA ALA A 98 -11.21 -22.24 10.47
C ALA A 98 -11.08 -20.94 9.66
N LEU A 99 -9.87 -20.57 9.22
CA LEU A 99 -9.63 -19.38 8.41
C LEU A 99 -10.29 -19.49 7.00
N PRO A 100 -10.77 -18.38 6.40
CA PRO A 100 -11.33 -18.40 5.05
C PRO A 100 -10.26 -18.60 3.96
N GLY A 101 -10.68 -18.91 2.74
CA GLY A 101 -9.80 -18.79 1.57
C GLY A 101 -9.55 -17.31 1.24
N VAL A 102 -8.36 -16.97 0.79
CA VAL A 102 -7.94 -15.63 0.38
C VAL A 102 -7.29 -15.70 -1.00
N ASP A 103 -7.90 -15.01 -1.96
CA ASP A 103 -7.38 -14.85 -3.31
C ASP A 103 -6.78 -13.45 -3.45
N ILE A 104 -5.51 -13.38 -3.85
CA ILE A 104 -4.80 -12.12 -4.10
C ILE A 104 -4.62 -11.97 -5.60
N PHE A 105 -5.15 -10.88 -6.15
CA PHE A 105 -4.97 -10.51 -7.55
C PHE A 105 -3.90 -9.42 -7.66
N VAL A 106 -2.91 -9.68 -8.51
CA VAL A 106 -1.89 -8.72 -8.93
C VAL A 106 -2.14 -8.42 -10.39
N CYS A 107 -2.30 -7.14 -10.74
CA CYS A 107 -2.44 -6.72 -12.13
C CYS A 107 -1.19 -5.94 -12.54
N THR A 108 -0.68 -6.23 -13.73
CA THR A 108 0.42 -5.51 -14.37
C THR A 108 -0.03 -5.14 -15.78
N ALA A 109 0.37 -3.95 -16.25
CA ALA A 109 -0.09 -3.42 -17.53
C ALA A 109 1.05 -3.14 -18.52
N ASP A 110 2.23 -2.74 -18.03
CA ASP A 110 3.35 -2.40 -18.91
C ASP A 110 4.69 -2.80 -18.27
N PRO A 111 5.47 -3.72 -18.88
CA PRO A 111 6.77 -4.16 -18.36
C PRO A 111 7.84 -3.06 -18.29
N VAL A 112 7.66 -1.93 -19.00
CA VAL A 112 8.58 -0.79 -18.95
C VAL A 112 8.32 0.07 -17.71
N MET A 113 7.04 0.40 -17.46
CA MET A 113 6.63 1.18 -16.30
C MET A 113 6.63 0.34 -15.01
N GLU A 114 6.37 -0.96 -15.12
CA GLU A 114 6.33 -1.94 -14.04
C GLU A 114 7.35 -3.06 -14.31
N PRO A 115 8.63 -2.85 -13.97
CA PRO A 115 9.69 -3.80 -14.31
C PRO A 115 9.39 -5.22 -13.82
N PRO A 116 9.65 -6.27 -14.61
CA PRO A 116 9.34 -7.66 -14.24
C PRO A 116 9.93 -8.07 -12.89
N THR A 117 11.12 -7.58 -12.55
CA THR A 117 11.76 -7.80 -11.25
C THR A 117 10.90 -7.29 -10.08
N MET A 118 10.28 -6.11 -10.22
CA MET A 118 9.39 -5.55 -9.20
C MET A 118 8.13 -6.39 -9.03
N VAL A 119 7.53 -6.82 -10.16
CA VAL A 119 6.34 -7.67 -10.18
C VAL A 119 6.61 -9.02 -9.50
N ILE A 120 7.70 -9.70 -9.87
CA ILE A 120 8.12 -10.97 -9.25
C ILE A 120 8.32 -10.81 -7.73
N ASN A 121 9.04 -9.78 -7.28
CA ASN A 121 9.29 -9.56 -5.86
C ASN A 121 7.99 -9.37 -5.08
N THR A 122 7.01 -8.71 -5.70
CA THR A 122 5.67 -8.51 -5.13
C THR A 122 4.92 -9.84 -5.01
N VAL A 123 4.90 -10.64 -6.09
CA VAL A 123 4.28 -11.98 -6.11
C VAL A 123 4.93 -12.91 -5.07
N LEU A 124 6.27 -12.97 -5.02
CA LEU A 124 7.01 -13.77 -4.03
C LEU A 124 6.75 -13.32 -2.59
N SER A 125 6.62 -12.01 -2.35
CA SER A 125 6.28 -11.46 -1.04
C SER A 125 4.88 -11.90 -0.59
N MET A 126 3.90 -11.86 -1.50
CA MET A 126 2.52 -12.30 -1.25
C MET A 126 2.44 -13.80 -0.98
N MET A 127 3.11 -14.62 -1.79
CA MET A 127 3.16 -16.07 -1.56
C MET A 127 3.85 -16.46 -0.23
N ALA A 128 4.70 -15.58 0.31
CA ALA A 128 5.38 -15.76 1.59
C ALA A 128 4.57 -15.26 2.80
N TYR A 129 3.31 -14.85 2.62
CA TYR A 129 2.45 -14.45 3.72
C TYR A 129 2.29 -15.57 4.75
N ASP A 130 2.13 -15.16 6.01
CA ASP A 130 1.89 -16.07 7.13
C ASP A 130 0.41 -16.49 7.12
N TYR A 131 0.07 -17.38 6.19
CA TYR A 131 -1.27 -17.91 5.98
C TYR A 131 -1.20 -19.38 5.55
N PRO A 132 -2.23 -20.20 5.84
CA PRO A 132 -2.25 -21.59 5.40
C PRO A 132 -2.11 -21.69 3.86
N PRO A 133 -1.18 -22.49 3.34
CA PRO A 133 -0.90 -22.55 1.89
C PRO A 133 -2.07 -23.09 1.08
N GLU A 134 -2.92 -23.92 1.68
CA GLU A 134 -4.13 -24.47 1.06
C GLU A 134 -5.23 -23.41 0.88
N LYS A 135 -5.08 -22.25 1.51
CA LYS A 135 -6.10 -21.18 1.56
C LYS A 135 -5.63 -19.87 0.96
N LEU A 136 -4.37 -19.78 0.53
CA LEU A 136 -3.81 -18.59 -0.07
C LEU A 136 -3.54 -18.87 -1.55
N SER A 137 -4.31 -18.22 -2.41
CA SER A 137 -4.10 -18.28 -3.85
C SER A 137 -3.63 -16.91 -4.35
N VAL A 138 -2.63 -16.88 -5.22
CA VAL A 138 -2.09 -15.64 -5.81
C VAL A 138 -2.22 -15.74 -7.33
N TYR A 139 -2.87 -14.75 -7.92
CA TYR A 139 -3.14 -14.64 -9.35
C TYR A 139 -2.42 -13.40 -9.90
N LEU A 140 -1.72 -13.55 -11.02
CA LEU A 140 -1.14 -12.44 -11.77
C LEU A 140 -1.90 -12.28 -13.09
N SER A 141 -2.52 -11.13 -13.30
CA SER A 141 -3.10 -10.68 -14.57
C SER A 141 -2.11 -9.75 -15.25
N ASP A 142 -1.69 -10.09 -16.46
CA ASP A 142 -0.84 -9.23 -17.29
C ASP A 142 -1.66 -8.71 -18.47
N ASP A 143 -2.11 -7.47 -18.36
CA ASP A 143 -2.89 -6.79 -19.40
C ASP A 143 -1.99 -6.38 -20.58
N GLY A 144 -0.68 -6.27 -20.36
CA GLY A 144 0.31 -5.96 -21.39
C GLY A 144 0.73 -7.18 -22.23
N GLY A 145 0.38 -8.40 -21.79
CA GLY A 145 0.69 -9.64 -22.49
C GLY A 145 2.19 -9.82 -22.80
N SER A 146 3.06 -9.42 -21.88
CA SER A 146 4.50 -9.38 -22.12
C SER A 146 5.15 -10.74 -21.89
N ASP A 147 5.87 -11.24 -22.90
CA ASP A 147 6.74 -12.42 -22.76
C ASP A 147 7.74 -12.28 -21.60
N LEU A 148 8.17 -11.04 -21.31
CA LEU A 148 9.12 -10.77 -20.23
C LEU A 148 8.53 -11.07 -18.86
N ILE A 149 7.27 -10.67 -18.62
CA ILE A 149 6.55 -10.97 -17.38
C ILE A 149 6.31 -12.47 -17.26
N PHE A 150 5.98 -13.15 -18.36
CA PHE A 150 5.83 -14.60 -18.38
C PHE A 150 7.10 -15.34 -17.96
N TYR A 151 8.25 -15.05 -18.60
CA TYR A 151 9.53 -15.69 -18.25
C TYR A 151 10.00 -15.31 -16.84
N ALA A 152 9.78 -14.07 -16.45
CA ALA A 152 10.04 -13.58 -15.10
C ALA A 152 9.24 -14.39 -14.06
N LEU A 153 7.94 -14.59 -14.27
CA LEU A 153 7.08 -15.37 -13.39
C LEU A 153 7.50 -16.85 -13.34
N LEU A 154 7.89 -17.44 -14.48
CA LEU A 154 8.40 -18.81 -14.53
C LEU A 154 9.66 -18.97 -13.67
N GLU A 155 10.60 -18.03 -13.78
CA GLU A 155 11.82 -18.05 -12.99
C GLU A 155 11.55 -17.80 -11.49
N ALA A 156 10.56 -16.96 -11.19
CA ALA A 156 10.05 -16.74 -9.84
C ALA A 156 9.43 -18.00 -9.25
N ALA A 157 8.64 -18.75 -10.04
CA ALA A 157 8.04 -20.01 -9.60
C ALA A 157 9.11 -21.03 -9.21
N HIS A 158 10.21 -21.12 -9.97
CA HIS A 158 11.36 -21.94 -9.59
C HIS A 158 12.03 -21.45 -8.30
N PHE A 159 12.24 -20.15 -8.17
CA PHE A 159 12.88 -19.56 -6.98
C PHE A 159 12.00 -19.67 -5.71
N SER A 160 10.67 -19.63 -5.87
CA SER A 160 9.71 -19.71 -4.76
C SER A 160 9.89 -20.98 -3.91
N LYS A 161 10.28 -22.10 -4.55
CA LYS A 161 10.55 -23.38 -3.87
C LYS A 161 11.63 -23.29 -2.80
N GLU A 162 12.54 -22.33 -2.92
CA GLU A 162 13.61 -22.08 -1.96
C GLU A 162 13.31 -20.88 -1.05
N TRP A 163 12.74 -19.82 -1.62
CA TRP A 163 12.43 -18.59 -0.89
C TRP A 163 11.32 -18.76 0.15
N LEU A 164 10.23 -19.45 -0.19
CA LEU A 164 9.08 -19.58 0.71
C LEU A 164 9.42 -20.38 1.98
N PRO A 165 10.11 -21.54 1.90
CA PRO A 165 10.56 -22.24 3.11
C PRO A 165 11.54 -21.42 3.95
N PHE A 166 12.43 -20.66 3.31
CA PHE A 166 13.36 -19.77 3.99
C PHE A 166 12.63 -18.68 4.80
N CYS A 167 11.66 -18.00 4.17
CA CYS A 167 10.83 -16.99 4.84
C CYS A 167 10.08 -17.56 6.04
N ARG A 168 9.49 -18.75 5.91
CA ARG A 168 8.75 -19.41 6.99
C ARG A 168 9.66 -19.84 8.13
N LYS A 169 10.80 -20.45 7.81
CA LYS A 169 11.75 -20.97 8.80
C LYS A 169 12.36 -19.87 9.66
N PHE A 170 12.69 -18.73 9.05
CA PHE A 170 13.41 -17.66 9.72
C PHE A 170 12.54 -16.43 10.01
N LYS A 171 11.22 -16.52 9.77
CA LYS A 171 10.25 -15.43 9.97
C LYS A 171 10.74 -14.09 9.41
N VAL A 172 11.16 -14.14 8.14
CA VAL A 172 11.84 -13.03 7.46
C VAL A 172 10.89 -11.86 7.24
N GLU A 173 11.30 -10.66 7.65
CA GLU A 173 10.61 -9.40 7.36
C GLU A 173 11.61 -8.33 6.90
N PRO A 174 11.34 -7.61 5.78
CA PRO A 174 10.21 -7.76 4.85
C PRO A 174 10.29 -9.05 4.01
N ARG A 175 9.15 -9.54 3.50
CA ARG A 175 9.04 -10.81 2.75
C ARG A 175 9.41 -10.72 1.26
N SER A 176 9.58 -9.51 0.74
CA SER A 176 10.10 -9.29 -0.62
C SER A 176 11.62 -9.57 -0.63
N PRO A 177 12.11 -10.46 -1.50
CA PRO A 177 13.52 -10.82 -1.56
C PRO A 177 14.42 -9.60 -1.73
N GLU A 178 14.15 -8.76 -2.72
CA GLU A 178 14.95 -7.56 -2.98
C GLU A 178 14.90 -6.56 -1.80
N ALA A 179 13.72 -6.34 -1.21
CA ALA A 179 13.60 -5.44 -0.07
C ALA A 179 14.38 -5.97 1.14
N TYR A 180 14.29 -7.27 1.42
CA TYR A 180 14.99 -7.92 2.52
C TYR A 180 16.50 -7.81 2.38
N PHE A 181 17.06 -8.15 1.21
CA PHE A 181 18.51 -8.10 1.01
C PHE A 181 19.04 -6.66 0.98
N ARG A 182 18.24 -5.68 0.56
CA ARG A 182 18.58 -4.26 0.72
C ARG A 182 18.65 -3.83 2.18
N THR A 183 17.70 -4.25 3.03
CA THR A 183 17.72 -3.91 4.48
C THR A 183 18.80 -4.69 5.24
N ALA A 184 18.97 -5.97 4.94
CA ALA A 184 19.98 -6.84 5.55
C ALA A 184 21.43 -6.42 5.20
N ALA A 185 21.63 -5.67 4.12
CA ALA A 185 22.93 -5.05 3.83
C ALA A 185 23.29 -3.96 4.84
N THR A 186 22.30 -3.27 5.40
CA THR A 186 22.49 -2.23 6.42
C THR A 186 22.52 -2.83 7.83
N ASN A 187 21.67 -3.83 8.10
CA ASN A 187 21.58 -4.51 9.40
C ASN A 187 21.59 -6.03 9.19
N PRO A 188 22.78 -6.67 9.18
CA PRO A 188 22.86 -8.11 8.98
C PRO A 188 22.22 -8.88 10.15
N PRO A 189 21.55 -10.01 9.88
CA PRO A 189 20.94 -10.83 10.94
C PRO A 189 22.00 -11.35 11.92
N SER A 190 21.71 -11.27 13.22
CA SER A 190 22.63 -11.63 14.29
C SER A 190 22.80 -13.16 14.44
N HIS A 191 24.04 -13.62 14.27
CA HIS A 191 24.68 -14.86 14.72
C HIS A 191 23.78 -16.10 14.98
N ASP A 192 23.29 -16.71 13.90
CA ASP A 192 23.04 -18.16 13.87
C ASP A 192 23.79 -18.77 12.67
N SER A 193 24.67 -19.73 12.95
CA SER A 193 25.55 -20.38 11.96
C SER A 193 24.72 -21.08 10.86
N PHE A 194 23.57 -21.63 11.24
CA PHE A 194 22.67 -22.29 10.31
C PHE A 194 21.97 -21.29 9.38
N MET A 195 21.47 -20.17 9.93
CA MET A 195 20.91 -19.07 9.11
C MET A 195 21.94 -18.52 8.12
N THR A 196 23.19 -18.41 8.53
CA THR A 196 24.24 -17.76 7.72
C THR A 196 24.51 -18.52 6.43
N LYS A 197 24.54 -19.86 6.47
CA LYS A 197 24.74 -20.70 5.28
C LYS A 197 23.57 -20.60 4.31
N ASP A 198 22.34 -20.77 4.80
CA ASP A 198 21.12 -20.68 3.98
C ASP A 198 20.96 -19.28 3.38
N TRP A 199 21.24 -18.24 4.17
CA TRP A 199 21.19 -16.85 3.73
C TRP A 199 22.22 -16.55 2.63
N LEU A 200 23.47 -17.01 2.76
CA LEU A 200 24.50 -16.82 1.74
C LEU A 200 24.13 -17.53 0.42
N MET A 201 23.59 -18.74 0.51
CA MET A 201 23.12 -19.50 -0.64
C MET A 201 22.01 -18.74 -1.39
N ILE A 202 21.00 -18.25 -0.67
CA ILE A 202 19.88 -17.52 -1.27
C ILE A 202 20.32 -16.15 -1.80
N LYS A 203 21.17 -15.42 -1.06
CA LYS A 203 21.74 -14.16 -1.51
C LYS A 203 22.50 -14.31 -2.83
N GLY A 204 23.30 -15.38 -2.96
CA GLY A 204 24.00 -15.71 -4.20
C GLY A 204 23.05 -15.98 -5.38
N LYS A 205 21.88 -16.58 -5.11
CA LYS A 205 20.85 -16.85 -6.13
C LYS A 205 20.06 -15.59 -6.51
N VAL A 206 19.71 -14.73 -5.55
CA VAL A 206 19.06 -13.44 -5.82
C VAL A 206 19.97 -12.54 -6.67
N GLY A 207 21.25 -12.42 -6.31
CA GLY A 207 22.21 -11.63 -7.09
C GLY A 207 22.42 -12.11 -8.53
N LYS A 208 22.33 -13.43 -8.76
CA LYS A 208 22.35 -14.01 -10.11
C LYS A 208 21.01 -13.79 -10.82
N LYS A 209 19.89 -14.22 -10.25
CA LYS A 209 18.58 -14.20 -10.92
C LYS A 209 17.97 -12.80 -11.10
N VAL A 210 18.37 -11.80 -10.33
CA VAL A 210 17.95 -10.40 -10.54
C VAL A 210 18.73 -9.72 -11.67
N SER A 211 19.95 -10.19 -11.98
CA SER A 211 20.78 -9.63 -13.06
C SER A 211 20.54 -10.29 -14.42
N TYR A 212 20.14 -11.56 -14.44
CA TYR A 212 19.97 -12.34 -15.68
C TYR A 212 18.79 -11.91 -16.59
N PRO A 213 17.61 -11.46 -16.09
CA PRO A 213 16.52 -10.98 -16.94
C PRO A 213 16.85 -9.65 -17.62
N THR A 214 17.60 -8.79 -16.94
CA THR A 214 17.96 -7.46 -17.42
C THR A 214 19.03 -7.52 -18.51
N LYS A 215 19.98 -8.45 -18.42
CA LYS A 215 21.07 -8.54 -19.40
C LYS A 215 20.68 -9.22 -20.70
N ARG A 216 19.90 -10.31 -20.66
CA ARG A 216 19.59 -11.07 -21.89
C ARG A 216 18.58 -10.35 -22.78
N THR A 217 17.64 -9.60 -22.19
CA THR A 217 16.57 -8.90 -22.91
C THR A 217 17.00 -7.56 -23.51
N VAL A 218 17.82 -6.78 -22.80
CA VAL A 218 18.34 -5.51 -23.33
C VAL A 218 19.33 -5.76 -24.47
N GLN A 219 20.03 -6.91 -24.45
CA GLN A 219 20.96 -7.27 -25.52
C GLN A 219 20.22 -7.80 -26.76
N SER A 220 19.12 -8.54 -26.61
CA SER A 220 18.34 -9.07 -27.76
C SER A 220 17.44 -8.04 -28.45
N THR A 221 17.13 -6.90 -27.82
CA THR A 221 16.28 -5.85 -28.41
C THR A 221 17.05 -4.70 -29.05
N TRP A 222 18.36 -4.56 -28.83
CA TRP A 222 19.15 -3.42 -29.32
C TRP A 222 20.37 -3.78 -30.17
N PHE A 223 20.77 -5.06 -30.26
CA PHE A 223 21.75 -5.53 -31.23
C PHE A 223 21.33 -6.90 -31.77
N PRO A 224 20.78 -7.00 -32.99
CA PRO A 224 20.80 -8.27 -33.69
C PRO A 224 22.26 -8.60 -33.97
N GLU A 225 22.78 -9.67 -33.36
CA GLU A 225 24.03 -10.27 -33.80
C GLU A 225 23.83 -10.84 -35.22
N GLY A 226 24.17 -10.00 -36.19
CA GLY A 226 24.75 -10.33 -37.49
C GLY A 226 24.10 -11.44 -38.33
N SER A 227 23.33 -11.01 -39.32
CA SER A 227 23.60 -11.32 -40.74
C SER A 227 23.10 -10.17 -41.61
#